data_AF-A0ABD0PD84-F1
#
_entry.id   AF-A0ABD0PD84-F1
#
_cell.length_a   1.000
_cell.length_b   1.000
_cell.length_c   1.000
_cell.angle_alpha   90.00
_cell.angle_beta   90.00
_cell.angle_gamma   90.00
#
_symmetry.space_group_name_H-M   'P 1'
#
loop_
_entity.id
_entity.type
_entity.pdbx_description
1 polymer ?
#
loop_
_entity_poly.entity_id
_entity_poly.type
_entity_poly.pdbx_seq_one_letter_code
_entity_poly.pdbx_strand_id
1 'polypeptide(L)' 'DEGSWTQERCLQTGDAFIIVYAITDRSSFLRAADLRMQLRRQHEADRIPIILVGNKCDLVRCREVSIS' A
#
# COMPACT_ATOMS: atom_id res chain seq x y z
N ASP A 1 -23.98 18.33 -3.05
CA ASP A 1 -22.77 17.78 -2.40
C ASP A 1 -22.27 16.55 -3.13
N GLU A 2 -21.25 16.71 -3.97
CA GLU A 2 -20.49 15.57 -4.48
C GLU A 2 -19.70 14.97 -3.32
N GLY A 3 -19.94 13.68 -3.04
CA GLY A 3 -19.36 12.95 -1.92
C GLY A 3 -17.84 13.08 -1.87
N SER A 4 -17.37 13.84 -0.89
CA SER A 4 -15.94 13.98 -0.58
C SER A 4 -15.37 12.59 -0.23
N TRP A 5 -14.56 12.04 -1.14
CA TRP A 5 -13.79 10.84 -0.87
C TRP A 5 -12.65 11.19 0.10
N THR A 6 -12.87 10.90 1.37
CA THR A 6 -11.81 11.02 2.39
C THR A 6 -10.96 9.75 2.40
N GLN A 7 -9.70 9.90 2.81
CA GLN A 7 -8.81 8.76 2.98
C GLN A 7 -9.44 7.69 3.89
N GLU A 8 -10.07 8.10 4.99
CA GLU A 8 -10.75 7.20 5.92
C GLU A 8 -11.89 6.41 5.24
N ARG A 9 -12.73 7.10 4.45
CA ARG A 9 -13.81 6.45 3.71
C ARG A 9 -13.28 5.47 2.67
N CYS A 10 -12.22 5.82 1.94
CA CYS A 10 -11.57 4.91 0.99
C CYS A 10 -10.99 3.66 1.68
N LEU A 11 -10.43 3.80 2.89
CA LEU A 11 -9.91 2.67 3.67
C LEU A 11 -11.03 1.77 4.22
N GLN A 12 -12.23 2.30 4.43
CA GLN A 12 -13.38 1.54 4.93
C GLN A 12 -14.20 0.86 3.83
N THR A 13 -14.32 1.46 2.64
CA THR A 13 -15.24 0.98 1.59
C THR A 13 -14.56 0.52 0.31
N GLY A 14 -13.22 0.43 0.29
CA GLY A 14 -12.49 0.04 -0.91
C GLY A 14 -12.60 -1.44 -1.24
N ASP A 15 -13.01 -1.79 -2.47
CA ASP A 15 -13.08 -3.18 -2.95
C ASP A 15 -11.73 -3.79 -3.32
N ALA A 16 -10.67 -2.97 -3.41
CA ALA A 16 -9.29 -3.37 -3.64
C ALA A 16 -8.33 -2.26 -3.19
N PHE A 17 -7.12 -2.65 -2.77
CA PHE A 17 -6.10 -1.71 -2.32
C PHE A 17 -4.79 -1.90 -3.09
N ILE A 18 -4.23 -0.79 -3.57
CA ILE A 18 -2.87 -0.72 -4.12
C ILE A 18 -2.03 0.12 -3.15
N ILE A 19 -1.02 -0.50 -2.55
CA ILE A 19 -0.11 0.15 -1.62
C ILE A 19 1.23 0.33 -2.31
N VAL A 20 1.58 1.58 -2.59
CA VAL A 20 2.80 1.94 -3.32
C VAL A 20 3.89 2.36 -2.33
N TYR A 21 5.09 1.81 -2.46
CA TYR A 21 6.29 2.24 -1.73
C TYR A 21 7.40 2.56 -2.72
N ALA A 22 8.41 3.32 -2.33
CA ALA A 22 9.58 3.58 -3.18
C ALA A 22 10.68 2.56 -2.88
N ILE A 23 11.24 1.91 -3.90
CA ILE A 23 12.34 0.95 -3.72
C ILE A 23 13.63 1.61 -3.21
N THR A 24 13.69 2.95 -3.30
CA THR A 24 14.79 3.80 -2.84
C THR A 24 14.58 4.32 -1.42
N ASP A 25 13.55 3.86 -0.70
CA ASP A 25 13.28 4.26 0.67
C ASP A 25 12.75 3.06 1.46
N ARG A 26 13.62 2.45 2.28
CA ARG A 26 13.24 1.30 3.10
C ARG A 26 12.16 1.63 4.14
N SER A 27 12.07 2.86 4.64
CA SER A 27 11.02 3.26 5.57
C SER A 27 9.65 3.26 4.90
N SER A 28 9.56 3.68 3.63
CA SER A 28 8.31 3.60 2.86
C SER A 28 7.81 2.15 2.71
N PHE A 29 8.73 1.20 2.52
CA PHE A 29 8.40 -0.23 2.45
C PHE A 29 7.86 -0.76 3.77
N LEU A 30 8.50 -0.42 4.89
CA LEU A 30 8.04 -0.85 6.22
C LEU A 30 6.63 -0.32 6.53
N ARG A 31 6.38 0.98 6.28
CA ARG A 31 5.04 1.56 6.45
C ARG A 31 4.00 0.91 5.54
N ALA A 32 4.36 0.59 4.30
CA ALA A 32 3.48 -0.13 3.37
C ALA A 32 3.15 -1.55 3.86
N ALA A 33 4.13 -2.26 4.43
CA ALA A 33 3.91 -3.57 5.03
C ALA A 33 2.98 -3.50 6.25
N ASP A 34 3.16 -2.50 7.13
CA ASP A 34 2.28 -2.25 8.27
C ASP A 34 0.86 -1.94 7.83
N LEU A 35 0.69 -1.05 6.85
CA LEU A 35 -0.62 -0.71 6.30
C LEU A 35 -1.32 -1.94 5.68
N ARG A 36 -0.57 -2.80 4.97
CA ARG A 36 -1.11 -4.06 4.43
C ARG A 36 -1.64 -4.95 5.55
N MET A 37 -0.92 -5.06 6.66
CA MET A 37 -1.36 -5.85 7.82
C MET A 37 -2.62 -5.26 8.46
N GLN A 38 -2.68 -3.94 8.62
CA GLN A 38 -3.86 -3.25 9.16
C GLN A 38 -5.10 -3.47 8.29
N LEU A 39 -4.98 -3.24 6.97
CA LEU A 39 -6.08 -3.45 6.03
C LEU A 39 -6.53 -4.92 5.98
N ARG A 40 -5.57 -5.87 6.00
CA ARG A 40 -5.92 -7.30 6.00
C ARG A 40 -6.70 -7.70 7.26
N ARG A 41 -6.37 -7.12 8.42
CA ARG A 41 -7.09 -7.38 9.69
C ARG A 41 -8.48 -6.74 9.69
N GLN A 42 -8.61 -5.52 9.17
CA GLN A 42 -9.90 -4.82 9.10
C GLN A 42 -10.87 -5.48 8.12
N HIS A 43 -10.35 -6.04 7.03
CA HIS A 43 -11.12 -6.62 5.92
C HIS A 43 -10.92 -8.14 5.80
N GLU A 44 -10.75 -8.84 6.93
CA GLU A 44 -10.42 -10.27 6.95
C GLU A 44 -11.54 -11.14 6.35
N ALA A 45 -12.80 -10.78 6.62
CA ALA A 45 -13.98 -11.51 6.13
C ALA A 45 -14.16 -11.37 4.61
N ASP A 46 -13.84 -10.20 4.06
CA ASP A 46 -14.14 -9.83 2.68
C ASP A 46 -13.07 -10.30 1.68
N ARG A 47 -11.94 -10.82 2.18
CA ARG A 47 -10.80 -11.31 1.37
C ARG A 47 -10.35 -10.32 0.28
N ILE A 48 -10.40 -9.03 0.61
CA ILE A 48 -10.12 -7.94 -0.33
C ILE A 48 -8.71 -8.08 -0.95
N PRO A 49 -8.55 -7.90 -2.27
CA PRO A 49 -7.24 -7.89 -2.92
C PRO A 49 -6.38 -6.71 -2.41
N ILE A 50 -5.17 -6.99 -1.97
CA ILE A 50 -4.19 -5.97 -1.55
C ILE A 50 -2.88 -6.21 -2.29
N ILE A 51 -2.47 -5.24 -3.10
CA ILE A 51 -1.29 -5.32 -3.98
C ILE A 51 -0.24 -4.35 -3.45
N LEU A 52 0.97 -4.85 -3.21
CA LEU A 52 2.14 -4.03 -2.90
C LEU A 52 2.89 -3.70 -4.19
N VAL A 53 3.21 -2.42 -4.42
CA VAL A 53 3.90 -1.95 -5.61
C VAL A 53 5.18 -1.22 -5.23
N GLY A 54 6.32 -1.76 -5.64
CA GLY A 54 7.63 -1.11 -5.53
C GLY A 54 7.85 -0.12 -6.67
N ASN A 55 7.69 1.15 -6.39
CA ASN A 55 7.85 2.28 -7.32
C ASN A 55 9.31 2.78 -7.37
N LYS A 56 9.62 3.60 -8.38
CA LYS A 56 10.96 4.17 -8.67
C LYS A 56 11.98 3.12 -9.10
N CYS A 57 11.54 2.13 -9.88
CA CYS A 57 12.39 1.03 -10.36
C CYS A 57 13.51 1.48 -11.29
N ASP A 58 13.39 2.67 -11.88
CA ASP A 58 14.39 3.37 -12.68
C ASP A 58 15.64 3.75 -11.88
N LEU A 59 15.52 3.99 -10.57
CA LEU A 59 16.61 4.42 -9.69
C LEU A 59 17.42 3.23 -9.12
N VAL A 60 17.90 2.36 -10.00
CA VAL A 60 18.57 1.09 -9.63
C VAL A 60 19.73 1.27 -8.65
N ARG A 61 20.54 2.32 -8.82
CA ARG A 61 21.71 2.62 -7.96
C ARG A 61 21.35 3.08 -6.55
N CYS A 62 20.12 3.54 -6.36
CA CYS A 62 19.61 4.02 -5.08
C CYS A 62 18.68 2.99 -4.42
N ARG A 63 18.61 1.76 -4.95
CA ARG A 63 17.73 0.72 -4.43
C ARG A 63 18.19 0.30 -3.02
N GLU A 64 17.28 0.41 -2.07
CA GLU A 64 17.45 -0.04 -0.68
C GLU A 64 16.63 -1.30 -0.37
N VAL A 65 15.64 -1.62 -1.22
CA VAL A 65 14.74 -2.76 -1.08
C VAL A 65 15.04 -3.80 -2.15
N SER A 66 15.48 -4.98 -1.73
CA SER A 66 15.81 -6.12 -2.61
C SER A 66 14.57 -6.75 -3.25
N ILE A 67 14.74 -7.32 -4.44
CA ILE A 67 13.75 -8.21 -5.06
C ILE A 67 13.89 -9.55 -4.35
N SER A 68 12.80 -10.07 -3.80
CA SER A 68 12.78 -11.36 -3.09
C SER A 68 12.37 -12.51 -3.99
#